data_AF-A0A520LKP2-F1
#
_entry.id   AF-A0A520LKP2-F1
#
_cell.length_a   1.000
_cell.length_b   1.000
_cell.length_c   1.000
_cell.angle_alpha   90.00
_cell.angle_beta   90.00
_cell.angle_gamma   90.00
#
_symmetry.space_group_name_H-M   'P 1'
#
loop_
_entity.id
_entity.type
_entity.pdbx_description
1 polymer ?
#
loop_
_entity_poly.entity_id
_entity_poly.type
_entity_poly.pdbx_seq_one_letter_code
_entity_poly.pdbx_strand_id
1 'polypeptide(L)' 'MKVWIDSRNELLEVFESLTNEKYIGLDTEFIRTNTFFPELALIQLSDGEKCWLVDVLSINDPTIFKAFF' A
#
# COMPACT_ATOMS: atom_id res chain seq x y z
N MET A 1 -12.77 2.17 -8.99
CA MET A 1 -13.43 1.72 -7.73
C MET A 1 -12.39 1.71 -6.61
N LYS A 2 -12.75 2.03 -5.36
CA LYS A 2 -11.80 2.02 -4.22
C LYS A 2 -11.94 0.72 -3.42
N VAL A 3 -10.82 0.07 -3.12
CA VAL A 3 -10.77 -1.21 -2.37
C VAL A 3 -9.88 -1.03 -1.14
N TRP A 4 -10.36 -1.45 0.03
CA TRP A 4 -9.59 -1.45 1.27
C TRP A 4 -8.84 -2.77 1.42
N ILE A 5 -7.58 -2.71 1.83
CA ILE A 5 -6.69 -3.88 1.95
C ILE A 5 -6.06 -3.83 3.35
N ASP A 6 -6.43 -4.76 4.21
CA ASP A 6 -5.92 -4.83 5.59
C ASP A 6 -5.22 -6.15 5.92
N SER A 7 -5.20 -7.08 4.96
CA SER A 7 -4.55 -8.39 5.11
C SER A 7 -3.39 -8.59 4.15
N ARG A 8 -2.43 -9.41 4.59
CA ARG A 8 -1.28 -9.82 3.78
C ARG A 8 -1.70 -10.45 2.44
N ASN A 9 -2.70 -11.33 2.47
CA ASN A 9 -3.08 -12.12 1.31
C ASN A 9 -3.71 -11.23 0.23
N GLU A 10 -4.60 -10.34 0.62
CA GLU A 10 -5.19 -9.37 -0.32
C GLU A 10 -4.13 -8.45 -0.92
N LEU A 11 -3.14 -8.01 -0.13
CA LEU A 11 -2.05 -7.20 -0.65
C LEU A 11 -1.21 -7.95 -1.70
N LEU A 12 -0.98 -9.26 -1.52
CA LEU A 12 -0.28 -10.08 -2.51
C LEU A 12 -1.09 -10.21 -3.81
N GLU A 13 -2.41 -10.35 -3.73
CA GLU A 13 -3.28 -10.36 -4.92
C GLU A 13 -3.22 -9.02 -5.66
N VAL A 14 -3.18 -7.91 -4.92
CA VAL A 14 -2.99 -6.57 -5.52
C VAL A 14 -1.64 -6.50 -6.24
N PHE A 15 -0.55 -6.93 -5.59
CA PHE A 15 0.78 -6.94 -6.21
C PHE A 15 0.83 -7.79 -7.47
N GLU A 16 0.21 -8.98 -7.46
CA GLU A 16 0.11 -9.81 -8.65
C GLU A 16 -0.62 -9.08 -9.78
N SER A 17 -1.74 -8.41 -9.47
CA SER A 17 -2.49 -7.63 -10.47
C SER A 17 -1.68 -6.46 -11.04
N LEU A 18 -0.85 -5.82 -10.22
CA LEU A 18 -0.03 -4.66 -10.62
C LEU A 18 1.27 -5.06 -11.34
N THR A 19 1.69 -6.33 -11.28
CA THR A 19 2.99 -6.78 -11.82
C THR A 19 3.10 -6.58 -13.34
N ASN A 20 1.99 -6.61 -14.06
CA ASN A 20 1.97 -6.41 -15.52
C ASN A 20 1.72 -4.96 -15.93
N GLU A 21 1.47 -4.06 -14.97
CA GLU A 21 1.19 -2.67 -15.27
C GLU A 21 2.47 -1.91 -15.60
N LYS A 22 2.43 -1.15 -16.69
CA LYS A 22 3.59 -0.37 -17.14
C LYS A 22 3.92 0.78 -16.17
N TYR A 23 2.89 1.33 -15.54
CA TYR A 23 2.98 2.41 -14.58
C TYR A 23 1.99 2.16 -13.45
N ILE A 24 2.38 2.52 -12.24
CA ILE A 24 1.52 2.51 -11.06
C ILE A 24 1.54 3.89 -10.40
N GLY A 25 0.38 4.34 -9.97
CA GLY A 25 0.24 5.46 -9.05
C GLY A 25 0.54 5.01 -7.63
N LEU A 26 1.39 5.76 -6.92
CA LEU A 26 1.75 5.52 -5.54
C LEU A 26 1.67 6.82 -4.75
N ASP A 27 0.99 6.79 -3.61
CA ASP A 27 0.96 7.86 -2.61
C ASP A 27 0.98 7.26 -1.20
N THR A 28 1.31 8.08 -0.19
CA THR A 28 1.48 7.62 1.20
C THR A 28 1.00 8.66 2.20
N GLU A 29 0.34 8.20 3.27
CA GLU A 29 -0.07 9.05 4.39
C GLU A 29 0.74 8.76 5.65
N PHE A 30 1.02 9.80 6.44
CA PHE A 30 1.84 9.69 7.65
C PHE A 30 1.24 10.41 8.85
N ILE A 31 1.47 9.85 10.04
CA ILE A 31 1.28 10.53 11.33
C ILE A 31 2.61 11.19 11.73
N ARG A 32 2.55 12.46 12.15
CA ARG A 32 3.74 13.31 12.44
C ARG A 32 3.63 14.11 13.75
N THR A 33 2.89 13.61 14.74
CA THR A 33 2.53 14.41 15.93
C THR A 33 3.57 14.33 17.05
N ASN A 34 4.12 13.16 17.35
CA ASN A 34 4.90 12.91 18.57
C ASN A 34 6.15 12.02 18.37
N THR A 35 6.53 11.73 17.13
CA THR A 35 7.71 10.92 16.79
C THR A 35 8.73 11.73 15.97
N PHE A 36 10.01 11.37 16.10
CA PHE A 36 11.08 11.99 15.31
C PHE A 36 10.99 11.58 13.84
N PHE A 37 10.73 10.30 13.57
CA PHE A 37 10.49 9.77 12.23
C PHE A 37 8.98 9.69 11.97
N PRO A 38 8.48 10.14 10.81
CA PRO A 38 7.08 9.98 10.43
C PRO A 38 6.66 8.51 10.48
N GLU A 39 5.52 8.24 11.10
CA GLU A 39 4.94 6.90 11.12
C GLU A 39 4.04 6.73 9.89
N LEU A 40 4.30 5.70 9.08
CA LEU A 40 3.50 5.40 7.90
C LEU A 40 2.11 4.90 8.33
N ALA A 41 1.06 5.52 7.82
CA ALA A 41 -0.33 5.24 8.22
C ALA A 41 -1.14 4.59 7.09
N LEU A 42 -0.86 4.92 5.83
CA LEU A 42 -1.55 4.36 4.68
C LEU A 42 -0.64 4.38 3.46
N ILE A 43 -0.80 3.39 2.58
CA ILE A 43 -0.28 3.42 1.20
C ILE A 43 -1.45 3.40 0.23
N GLN A 44 -1.41 4.22 -0.80
CA GLN A 44 -2.39 4.23 -1.87
C GLN A 44 -1.74 3.76 -3.18
N LEU A 45 -2.36 2.78 -3.83
CA LEU A 45 -1.92 2.24 -5.12
C LEU A 45 -2.99 2.45 -6.19
N SER A 46 -2.59 2.62 -7.44
CA SER A 46 -3.52 2.67 -8.57
C SER A 46 -2.88 2.19 -9.88
N ASP A 47 -3.66 1.47 -10.69
CA ASP A 47 -3.36 1.10 -12.08
C ASP A 47 -3.99 2.09 -13.10
N GLY A 48 -4.68 3.13 -12.63
CA GLY A 48 -5.44 4.08 -13.44
C GLY A 48 -6.94 3.77 -13.54
N GLU A 49 -7.39 2.55 -13.20
CA GLU A 49 -8.81 2.15 -13.19
C GLU A 49 -9.34 1.89 -11.76
N LYS A 50 -8.50 1.27 -10.93
CA LYS A 50 -8.75 0.94 -9.53
C LYS A 50 -7.79 1.70 -8.62
N CYS A 51 -8.25 1.90 -7.39
CA CYS A 51 -7.43 2.44 -6.32
C CYS A 51 -7.53 1.52 -5.11
N TRP A 52 -6.38 1.14 -4.56
CA TRP A 52 -6.28 0.34 -3.35
C TRP A 52 -5.77 1.21 -2.21
N LEU A 53 -6.41 1.10 -1.06
CA LEU A 53 -6.03 1.76 0.19
C LEU A 53 -5.51 0.69 1.13
N VAL A 54 -4.19 0.66 1.32
CA VAL A 54 -3.48 -0.36 2.06
C VAL A 54 -3.25 0.11 3.48
N ASP A 55 -3.91 -0.56 4.43
CA ASP A 55 -3.71 -0.37 5.85
C ASP A 55 -2.44 -1.07 6.31
N VAL A 56 -1.35 -0.29 6.35
CA VAL A 56 -0.03 -0.78 6.76
C VAL A 56 0.03 -1.15 8.24
N LEU A 57 -0.85 -0.58 9.07
CA LEU A 57 -0.89 -0.83 10.50
C LEU A 57 -1.51 -2.20 10.79
N SER A 58 -2.54 -2.57 10.03
CA SER A 58 -3.18 -3.89 10.12
C SER A 58 -2.30 -5.02 9.60
N ILE A 59 -1.58 -4.82 8.49
CA ILE A 59 -0.70 -5.85 7.89
C ILE A 59 0.52 -6.13 8.79
N ASN A 60 1.07 -5.09 9.43
CA ASN A 60 2.15 -5.17 10.41
C ASN A 60 3.39 -5.98 9.94
N ASP A 61 3.69 -5.93 8.64
CA ASP A 61 4.93 -6.49 8.05
C ASP A 61 5.43 -5.58 6.92
N PRO A 62 6.34 -4.64 7.20
CA PRO A 62 6.86 -3.72 6.20
C PRO A 62 7.78 -4.39 5.17
N THR A 63 8.24 -5.63 5.41
CA THR A 63 9.14 -6.30 4.47
C THR A 63 8.45 -6.69 3.16
N ILE A 64 7.13 -6.84 3.19
CA ILE A 64 6.34 -7.22 2.01
C ILE A 64 6.44 -6.21 0.86
N PHE A 65 6.57 -4.92 1.18
CA PHE A 65 6.67 -3.86 0.19
C PHE A 65 8.03 -3.85 -0.52
N LYS A 66 9.11 -4.27 0.16
CA LYS A 66 10.45 -4.38 -0.44
C LYS A 66 10.56 -5.49 -1.48
N ALA A 67 9.67 -6.47 -1.43
CA ALA A 67 9.65 -7.54 -2.42
C ALA A 67 9.02 -7.08 -3.74
N PHE A 68 8.21 -6.02 -3.70
CA PHE A 68 7.45 -5.52 -4.84
C PHE A 68 8.08 -4.28 -5.49
N PHE A 69 8.60 -3.34 -4.68
CA PHE A 69 9.31 -2.13 -5.15
C PHE A 69 10.82 -2.32 -5.13
#